data_AF-A0AAW2KH91-F1
#
_entry.id   AF-A0AAW2KH91-F1
#
_cell.length_a   1.000
_cell.length_b   1.000
_cell.length_c   1.000
_cell.angle_alpha   90.00
_cell.angle_beta   90.00
_cell.angle_gamma   90.00
#
_symmetry.space_group_name_H-M   'P 1'
#
loop_
_entity.id
_entity.type
_entity.pdbx_description
1 polymer ?
#
loop_
_entity_poly.entity_id
_entity_poly.type
_entity_poly.pdbx_seq_one_letter_code
_entity_poly.pdbx_strand_id
1 'polypeptide(L)'
;MAKAGIVQVLLEVALLGSPLAQKRALKILQWFKNERQMRVGAHSGPQVGRILSVSSLSQRDVNEGKKLMKKIVKQSLYKNMETITRRANGAEDSSKLKALVISSSSKSLPY
;
A
#
# COMPACT_ATOMS: atom_id res chain seq x y z
N MET A 1 -0.80 -20.38 8.39
CA MET A 1 0.45 -19.90 7.75
C MET A 1 1.65 -20.67 8.28
N ALA A 2 2.17 -20.42 9.49
CA ALA A 2 3.35 -21.12 10.01
C ALA A 2 3.19 -22.66 10.12
N LYS A 3 2.03 -23.15 10.59
CA LYS A 3 1.70 -24.59 10.64
C LYS A 3 1.58 -25.27 9.25
N ALA A 4 1.48 -24.49 8.18
CA ALA A 4 1.37 -24.99 6.81
C ALA A 4 2.73 -25.07 6.08
N GLY A 5 3.85 -24.98 6.80
CA GLY A 5 5.20 -25.10 6.22
C GLY A 5 5.70 -23.88 5.45
N ILE A 6 4.97 -22.75 5.46
CA ILE A 6 5.34 -21.56 4.68
C ILE A 6 6.72 -20.99 5.02
N VAL A 7 7.16 -21.17 6.27
CA VAL A 7 8.48 -20.70 6.74
C VAL A 7 9.60 -21.47 6.05
N GLN A 8 9.43 -22.77 5.84
CA GLN A 8 10.39 -23.62 5.16
C GLN A 8 10.55 -23.21 3.69
N VAL A 9 9.43 -23.02 2.99
CA VAL A 9 9.42 -22.57 1.60
C VAL A 9 10.03 -21.16 1.47
N LEU A 10 9.72 -20.24 2.39
CA LEU A 10 10.32 -18.90 2.40
C LEU A 10 11.83 -18.95 2.67
N LEU A 11 12.31 -19.88 3.49
CA LEU A 11 13.73 -20.06 3.76
C LEU A 11 14.46 -20.58 2.51
N GLU A 12 13.88 -21.55 1.82
CA GLU A 12 14.40 -22.03 0.54
C GLU A 12 14.49 -20.91 -0.50
N VAL A 13 13.44 -20.09 -0.62
CA VAL A 13 13.45 -18.91 -1.52
C VAL A 13 14.47 -17.86 -1.07
N ALA A 14 14.68 -17.69 0.24
CA ALA A 14 15.68 -16.76 0.78
C ALA A 14 17.13 -17.19 0.49
N LEU A 15 17.38 -18.50 0.35
CA LEU A 15 18.72 -19.05 0.09
C LEU A 15 18.99 -19.23 -1.41
N LEU A 16 18.01 -19.68 -2.18
CA LEU A 16 18.18 -20.13 -3.57
C LEU A 16 17.46 -19.26 -4.62
N GLY A 17 16.65 -18.29 -4.19
CA GLY A 17 15.90 -17.42 -5.10
C GLY A 17 16.76 -16.39 -5.83
N SER A 18 16.14 -15.64 -6.75
CA SER A 18 16.78 -14.47 -7.36
C SER A 18 17.04 -13.37 -6.31
N PRO A 19 17.98 -12.43 -6.54
CA PRO A 19 18.31 -11.40 -5.54
C PRO A 19 17.12 -10.59 -5.03
N LEU A 20 16.12 -10.33 -5.89
CA LEU A 20 14.88 -9.65 -5.51
C LEU A 20 13.97 -10.55 -4.66
N ALA A 21 13.86 -11.83 -5.03
CA ALA A 21 13.06 -12.81 -4.29
C ALA A 21 13.65 -13.07 -2.90
N GLN A 22 14.98 -13.19 -2.79
CA GLN A 22 15.69 -13.34 -1.52
C GLN A 22 15.41 -12.16 -0.57
N LYS A 23 15.58 -10.91 -1.06
CA LYS A 23 15.29 -9.70 -0.26
C LYS A 23 13.85 -9.66 0.25
N ARG A 24 12.88 -10.06 -0.58
CA ARG A 24 11.46 -10.12 -0.20
C ARG A 24 11.19 -11.25 0.81
N ALA A 25 11.72 -12.44 0.57
CA ALA A 25 11.56 -13.58 1.46
C ALA A 25 12.14 -13.31 2.85
N LEU A 26 13.32 -12.71 2.93
CA LEU A 26 13.93 -12.28 4.19
C LEU A 26 13.06 -11.25 4.94
N LYS A 27 12.46 -10.30 4.22
CA LYS A 27 11.55 -9.32 4.84
C LYS A 27 10.29 -9.98 5.42
N ILE A 28 9.72 -10.95 4.72
CA ILE A 28 8.55 -11.71 5.20
C ILE A 28 8.93 -12.58 6.41
N LEU A 29 10.09 -13.25 6.38
CA LEU A 29 10.61 -14.03 7.52
C LEU A 29 10.85 -13.15 8.75
N GLN A 30 11.31 -11.91 8.58
CA GLN A 30 11.43 -10.94 9.67
C GLN A 30 10.08 -10.62 10.32
N TRP A 31 8.98 -10.57 9.55
CA TRP A 31 7.65 -10.35 10.11
C TRP A 31 7.20 -11.50 11.00
N PHE A 32 7.48 -12.76 10.64
CA PHE A 32 7.17 -13.92 11.49
C PHE A 32 7.92 -13.89 12.83
N LYS A 33 9.16 -13.40 12.86
CA LYS A 33 9.92 -13.19 14.10
C LYS A 33 9.22 -12.18 15.02
N ASN A 34 8.68 -11.10 14.46
CA ASN A 34 8.03 -10.04 15.21
C ASN A 34 6.55 -10.36 15.52
N GLU A 35 5.88 -11.21 14.75
CA GLU A 35 4.47 -11.58 14.92
C GLU A 35 4.20 -12.33 16.23
N ARG A 36 5.20 -13.04 16.79
CA ARG A 36 5.12 -13.59 18.15
C ARG A 36 5.01 -12.50 19.24
N GLN A 37 5.37 -11.25 18.95
CA GLN A 37 5.30 -10.12 19.89
C GLN A 37 4.39 -8.98 19.45
N MET A 38 4.12 -8.84 18.15
CA MET A 38 3.36 -7.73 17.60
C MET A 38 2.07 -8.32 17.02
N ARG A 39 0.97 -8.18 17.78
CA ARG A 39 -0.37 -8.41 17.25
C ARG A 39 -0.51 -7.51 16.04
N VAL A 40 -0.49 -8.10 14.85
CA VAL A 40 -0.76 -7.39 13.59
C VAL A 40 -2.23 -7.00 13.61
N GLY A 41 -2.52 -5.87 14.26
CA GLY A 41 -3.80 -5.19 14.15
C GLY A 41 -3.96 -4.72 12.71
N ALA A 42 -5.20 -4.73 12.21
CA ALA A 42 -5.55 -4.33 10.85
C ALA A 42 -5.09 -2.88 10.58
N HIS A 43 -3.87 -2.72 10.05
CA HIS A 43 -3.24 -1.41 9.87
C HIS A 43 -3.54 -0.77 8.51
N SER A 44 -4.34 -1.44 7.69
CA SER A 44 -4.63 -1.05 6.31
C SER A 44 -6.06 -0.57 6.09
N GLY A 45 -6.74 -0.13 7.15
CA GLY A 45 -7.98 0.61 7.09
C GLY A 45 -8.01 1.69 8.19
N PRO A 46 -8.99 2.61 8.20
CA PRO A 46 -9.20 3.49 9.34
C PRO A 46 -9.39 2.61 10.57
N GLN A 47 -8.34 2.49 11.39
CA GLN A 47 -8.47 1.90 12.71
C GLN A 47 -9.31 2.88 13.51
N VAL A 48 -10.60 2.58 13.63
CA VAL A 48 -11.39 3.12 14.72
C VAL A 48 -10.72 2.54 15.96
N GLY A 49 -9.75 3.29 16.48
CA GLY A 49 -8.98 2.93 17.64
C GLY A 49 -9.96 2.49 18.71
N ARG A 50 -9.73 1.29 19.24
CA ARG A 50 -10.34 0.79 20.46
C ARG A 50 -10.30 1.94 21.47
N ILE A 51 -11.44 2.63 21.63
CA ILE A 51 -11.56 3.82 22.46
C ILE A 51 -11.31 3.35 23.88
N LEU A 52 -10.07 3.54 24.35
CA LEU A 52 -9.81 3.66 25.77
C LEU A 52 -10.70 4.80 26.25
N SER A 53 -11.78 4.43 26.95
CA SER A 53 -12.44 5.21 27.99
C SER A 53 -12.13 6.71 27.97
N VAL A 54 -12.77 7.46 27.07
CA VAL A 54 -13.00 8.90 27.27
C VAL A 54 -14.50 9.10 27.17
N SER A 55 -15.12 9.23 28.35
CA SER A 55 -16.37 9.91 28.65
C SER A 55 -17.18 10.43 27.45
N SER A 56 -18.37 9.86 27.28
CA SER A 56 -19.52 10.41 26.54
C SER A 56 -19.22 11.13 25.22
N LEU A 57 -18.65 10.44 24.22
CA LEU A 57 -18.84 10.88 22.85
C LEU A 57 -20.32 10.65 22.51
N SER A 58 -21.03 11.75 22.26
CA SER A 58 -22.46 11.70 22.03
C SER A 58 -22.72 10.88 20.75
N GLN A 59 -23.79 10.09 20.72
CA GLN A 59 -24.20 9.35 19.51
C GLN A 59 -24.29 10.25 18.27
N ARG A 60 -24.49 11.56 18.49
CA ARG A 60 -24.45 12.61 17.48
C ARG A 60 -23.08 12.74 16.80
N ASP A 61 -21.99 12.76 17.56
CA ASP A 61 -20.62 12.89 17.05
C ASP A 61 -20.24 11.70 16.16
N VAL A 62 -20.66 10.50 16.56
CA VAL A 62 -20.46 9.27 15.76
C VAL A 62 -21.22 9.34 14.42
N ASN A 63 -22.45 9.86 14.45
CA ASN A 63 -23.27 10.01 13.25
C ASN A 63 -22.74 11.12 12.32
N GLU A 64 -22.20 12.20 12.88
CA GLU A 64 -21.53 13.26 12.12
C GLU A 64 -20.24 12.75 11.45
N GLY A 65 -19.44 11.97 12.17
CA GLY A 65 -18.27 11.30 11.62
C GLY A 65 -18.63 10.40 10.43
N LYS A 66 -19.71 9.61 10.54
CA LYS A 66 -20.21 8.78 9.42
C LYS A 66 -20.64 9.62 8.22
N LYS A 67 -21.31 10.75 8.44
CA LYS A 67 -21.72 11.67 7.36
C LYS A 67 -20.51 12.31 6.68
N LEU A 68 -19.53 12.77 7.45
CA LEU A 68 -18.28 13.34 6.93
C LEU A 68 -17.51 12.30 6.09
N MET A 69 -17.39 11.08 6.60
CA MET A 69 -16.75 9.98 5.89
C MET A 69 -17.42 9.69 4.54
N LYS A 70 -18.76 9.62 4.50
CA LYS A 70 -19.50 9.46 3.24
C LYS A 70 -19.23 10.58 2.24
N LYS A 71 -19.13 11.85 2.71
CA LYS A 71 -18.79 12.99 1.85
C LYS A 71 -17.39 12.86 1.26
N ILE A 72 -16.39 12.52 2.08
CA ILE A 72 -15.00 12.33 1.64
C ILE A 72 -14.90 11.22 0.59
N VAL A 73 -15.52 10.06 0.87
CA VAL A 73 -15.54 8.93 -0.07
C VAL A 73 -16.18 9.33 -1.39
N LYS A 74 -17.33 10.01 -1.36
CA LYS A 74 -18.00 10.49 -2.57
C LYS A 74 -17.11 11.44 -3.38
N GLN A 75 -16.47 12.42 -2.72
CA GLN A 75 -15.58 13.37 -3.40
C GLN A 75 -14.36 12.67 -4.02
N SER A 76 -13.76 11.71 -3.31
CA SER A 76 -12.63 10.93 -3.84
C SER A 76 -13.02 10.11 -5.07
N LEU A 77 -14.19 9.47 -5.05
CA LEU A 77 -14.69 8.73 -6.20
C LEU A 77 -14.90 9.63 -7.41
N TYR A 78 -15.56 10.78 -7.24
CA TYR A 78 -15.74 11.75 -8.33
C TYR A 78 -14.40 12.20 -8.93
N LYS A 79 -13.43 12.55 -8.08
CA LYS A 79 -12.10 13.00 -8.53
C LYS A 79 -11.32 11.89 -9.23
N ASN A 80 -11.46 10.65 -8.77
CA ASN A 80 -10.87 9.49 -9.44
C ASN A 80 -11.48 9.28 -10.82
N MET A 81 -12.81 9.31 -10.94
CA MET A 81 -13.50 9.17 -12.22
C MET A 81 -13.06 10.26 -13.20
N GLU A 82 -13.03 11.52 -12.75
CA GLU A 82 -12.56 12.65 -13.55
C GLU A 82 -11.11 12.46 -14.04
N THR A 83 -10.23 11.96 -13.17
CA THR A 83 -8.83 11.69 -13.52
C THR A 83 -8.69 10.54 -14.50
N ILE A 84 -9.49 9.47 -14.33
CA ILE A 84 -9.52 8.32 -15.24
C ILE A 84 -10.03 8.77 -16.62
N THR A 85 -11.14 9.51 -16.68
CA THR A 85 -11.72 10.02 -17.92
C THR A 85 -10.75 10.95 -18.65
N ARG A 86 -10.08 11.87 -17.94
CA ARG A 86 -9.02 12.70 -18.54
C ARG A 86 -7.87 11.88 -19.14
N ARG A 87 -7.42 10.84 -18.43
CA ARG A 87 -6.34 9.96 -18.92
C ARG A 87 -6.78 9.13 -20.12
N ALA A 88 -8.02 8.64 -20.11
CA ALA A 88 -8.58 7.87 -21.21
C ALA A 88 -8.78 8.73 -22.48
N ASN A 89 -9.19 9.99 -22.30
CA ASN A 89 -9.40 10.93 -23.41
C ASN A 89 -8.12 11.70 -23.82
N GLY A 90 -7.04 11.63 -23.03
CA GLY A 90 -5.79 12.36 -23.22
C GLY A 90 -4.85 11.82 -24.30
N ALA A 91 -5.39 11.12 -25.31
CA ALA A 91 -4.62 10.66 -26.47
C ALA A 91 -4.31 11.78 -27.49
N GLU A 92 -4.78 13.02 -27.28
CA GLU A 92 -4.53 14.14 -28.19
C GLU A 92 -3.13 14.78 -28.07
N ASP A 93 -2.40 14.57 -26.97
CA ASP A 93 -1.12 15.25 -26.70
C ASP A 93 0.13 14.35 -26.85
N SER A 94 0.04 13.36 -27.74
CA SER A 94 1.12 12.39 -28.05
C SER A 94 2.46 13.02 -28.48
N SER A 95 2.47 14.31 -28.84
CA SER A 95 3.68 15.05 -29.25
C SER A 95 4.69 15.28 -28.12
N LYS A 96 4.30 15.19 -26.84
CA LYS A 96 5.20 15.46 -25.69
C LYS A 96 6.01 14.24 -25.22
N LEU A 97 5.65 13.03 -25.65
CA LEU A 97 6.33 11.79 -25.20
C LEU A 97 7.64 11.49 -25.93
N LYS A 98 7.92 12.13 -27.08
CA LYS A 98 9.18 11.93 -27.80
C LYS A 98 10.40 12.58 -27.14
N ALA A 99 10.22 13.57 -26.27
CA ALA A 99 11.33 14.27 -25.62
C ALA A 99 11.97 13.46 -24.46
N LEU A 100 11.19 12.65 -23.75
CA LEU A 100 11.67 11.91 -22.57
C LEU A 100 12.47 10.65 -22.89
N VAL A 101 12.26 10.03 -24.06
CA VAL A 101 12.94 8.79 -24.46
C VAL A 101 14.39 9.04 -24.89
N ILE A 102 14.74 10.26 -25.31
CA ILE A 102 16.08 10.57 -25.81
C ILE A 102 17.08 10.84 -24.67
N SER A 103 16.62 11.15 -23.45
CA SER A 103 17.52 11.66 -22.38
C SER A 103 18.03 10.62 -21.37
N SER A 104 17.67 9.34 -21.46
CA SER A 104 18.14 8.32 -20.50
C SER A 104 19.31 7.49 -21.06
N SER A 105 20.48 8.11 -21.20
CA SER A 105 21.76 7.40 -21.31
C SER A 105 22.76 8.05 -20.36
N SER A 106 22.81 7.56 -19.13
CA SER A 106 23.93 7.82 -18.22
C SER A 106 24.65 6.50 -17.97
N LYS A 107 25.68 6.28 -18.80
CA LYS A 107 26.70 5.24 -18.66
C LYS A 107 27.58 5.47 -17.43
N SER A 108 28.16 4.36 -16.97
CA SER A 108 29.28 4.16 -16.04
C SER A 108 29.02 4.27 -14.52
N LEU A 109 29.04 3.11 -13.85
CA LEU A 109 29.47 2.97 -12.46
C LEU A 109 30.98 2.65 -12.48
N PRO A 110 31.83 3.28 -11.64
CA PRO A 110 33.20 2.86 -11.49
C PRO A 110 33.29 1.60 -10.62
N TYR A 111 34.36 0.83 -10.85
CA TYR A 111 34.72 -0.47 -10.30
C TYR A 111 34.57 -0.62 -8.79
#